data_AF-A0A147JA14-F1
#
_entry.id   AF-A0A147JA14-F1
#
_cell.length_a   1.000
_cell.length_b   1.000
_cell.length_c   1.000
_cell.angle_alpha   90.00
_cell.angle_beta   90.00
_cell.angle_gamma   90.00
#
_symmetry.space_group_name_H-M   'P 1'
#
loop_
_entity.id
_entity.type
_entity.pdbx_description
1 polymer ?
#
loop_
_entity_poly.entity_id
_entity_poly.type
_entity_poly.pdbx_seq_one_letter_code
_entity_poly.pdbx_strand_id
1 'polypeptide(L)'
;MGNGLAGQGFRAILGIGLATANLPNPFQEIGAHRWIIELPRPGEMSDGRLILNPSDLQVLGFTPLPLADTHRTRSNDAVLACLQREGGEPVCAPTLIDSGAPGIELVNHDADGGRSEGATARLTFGGAATPEAMGVRFDMGRKAQASRFNAVSDPRVRGVRIRSGLLTYFAYDVLYDADNGTIAVKARSPYQHGVSAIGGTTPH
;
A
#
# COMPACT_ATOMS: atom_id res chain seq x y z
N MET A 1 -17.17 -7.69 -4.69
CA MET A 1 -16.32 -6.54 -4.34
C MET A 1 -16.15 -5.68 -5.58
N GLY A 2 -16.33 -4.37 -5.45
CA GLY A 2 -16.23 -3.41 -6.55
C GLY A 2 -14.78 -3.21 -7.01
N ASN A 3 -14.60 -3.04 -8.31
CA ASN A 3 -13.31 -2.92 -9.00
C ASN A 3 -12.91 -1.46 -9.27
N GLY A 4 -13.43 -0.49 -8.52
CA GLY A 4 -13.16 0.93 -8.78
C GLY A 4 -13.90 1.51 -10.01
N LEU A 5 -14.87 0.80 -10.60
CA LEU A 5 -15.81 1.37 -11.59
C LEU A 5 -17.11 1.86 -10.92
N ALA A 6 -17.48 3.13 -11.17
CA ALA A 6 -18.72 3.72 -10.69
C ALA A 6 -19.94 2.87 -11.10
N GLY A 7 -20.86 2.63 -10.17
CA GLY A 7 -22.05 1.79 -10.42
C GLY A 7 -21.83 0.28 -10.22
N GLN A 8 -20.61 -0.18 -9.91
CA GLN A 8 -20.33 -1.58 -9.56
C GLN A 8 -20.15 -1.75 -8.04
N GLY A 9 -21.26 -1.73 -7.30
CA GLY A 9 -21.29 -2.01 -5.86
C GLY A 9 -20.94 -0.84 -4.94
N PHE A 10 -20.66 0.34 -5.49
CA PHE A 10 -20.52 1.60 -4.75
C PHE A 10 -20.99 2.77 -5.62
N ARG A 11 -21.49 3.85 -4.98
CA ARG A 11 -22.05 5.02 -5.67
C ARG A 11 -21.00 6.07 -6.04
N ALA A 12 -19.87 6.10 -5.32
CA ALA A 12 -18.78 7.04 -5.52
C ALA A 12 -17.47 6.48 -4.96
N ILE A 13 -16.34 7.05 -5.38
CA ILE A 13 -14.99 6.75 -4.87
C ILE A 13 -14.50 7.96 -4.07
N LEU A 14 -13.99 7.71 -2.88
CA LEU A 14 -13.38 8.74 -2.04
C LEU A 14 -11.86 8.66 -2.19
N GLY A 15 -11.26 9.65 -2.85
CA GLY A 15 -9.81 9.80 -2.91
C GLY A 15 -9.30 10.45 -1.64
N ILE A 16 -8.56 9.71 -0.81
CA ILE A 16 -8.12 10.13 0.53
C ILE A 16 -6.60 10.09 0.69
N GLY A 17 -5.87 10.24 -0.42
CA GLY A 17 -4.41 10.38 -0.38
C GLY A 17 -3.97 11.76 0.15
N LEU A 18 -2.68 11.90 0.44
CA LEU A 18 -2.01 13.15 0.82
C LEU A 18 -1.70 14.03 -0.40
N ALA A 19 -1.75 13.48 -1.62
CA ALA A 19 -1.51 14.21 -2.84
C ALA A 19 -2.50 15.38 -3.02
N THR A 20 -1.97 16.56 -3.33
CA THR A 20 -2.78 17.69 -3.79
C THR A 20 -3.45 17.35 -5.12
N ALA A 21 -4.76 17.17 -5.11
CA ALA A 21 -5.58 16.92 -6.29
C ALA A 21 -6.39 18.16 -6.70
N ASN A 22 -7.09 18.08 -7.83
CA ASN A 22 -7.96 19.18 -8.30
C ASN A 22 -9.17 19.39 -7.39
N LEU A 23 -9.55 18.34 -6.65
CA LEU A 23 -10.54 18.40 -5.59
C LEU A 23 -9.81 18.26 -4.25
N PRO A 24 -10.23 19.00 -3.22
CA PRO A 24 -9.62 18.89 -1.91
C PRO A 24 -9.87 17.49 -1.32
N ASN A 25 -8.97 17.06 -0.43
CA ASN A 25 -9.17 15.82 0.31
C ASN A 25 -10.38 16.02 1.26
N PRO A 26 -11.42 15.18 1.15
CA PRO A 26 -12.67 15.37 1.87
C PRO A 26 -12.52 15.25 3.39
N PHE A 27 -11.49 14.57 3.89
CA PHE A 27 -11.20 14.53 5.32
C PHE A 27 -10.62 15.84 5.81
N GLN A 28 -9.70 16.45 5.05
CA GLN A 28 -9.15 17.75 5.40
C GLN A 28 -10.23 18.84 5.40
N GLU A 29 -11.18 18.78 4.45
CA GLU A 29 -12.32 19.71 4.39
C GLU A 29 -13.24 19.65 5.63
N ILE A 30 -13.30 18.50 6.31
CA ILE A 30 -14.09 18.34 7.55
C ILE A 30 -13.22 18.47 8.82
N GLY A 31 -11.97 18.95 8.69
CA GLY A 31 -11.04 19.14 9.80
C GLY A 31 -10.36 17.86 10.30
N ALA A 32 -10.32 16.80 9.49
CA ALA A 32 -9.56 15.59 9.75
C ALA A 32 -8.22 15.61 9.00
N HIS A 33 -7.12 15.74 9.75
CA HIS A 33 -5.77 15.92 9.22
C HIS A 33 -4.92 14.64 9.31
N ARG A 34 -5.35 13.67 10.12
CA ARG A 34 -4.71 12.37 10.28
C ARG A 34 -5.78 11.29 10.17
N TRP A 35 -5.48 10.17 9.50
CA TRP A 35 -6.39 9.03 9.45
C TRP A 35 -5.66 7.70 9.41
N ILE A 36 -6.20 6.72 10.14
CA ILE A 36 -5.73 5.32 10.11
C ILE A 36 -6.72 4.49 9.31
N ILE A 37 -6.21 3.69 8.40
CA ILE A 37 -6.95 2.71 7.63
C ILE A 37 -6.60 1.31 8.15
N GLU A 38 -7.62 0.61 8.63
CA GLU A 38 -7.55 -0.79 9.02
C GLU A 38 -8.52 -1.57 8.12
N LEU A 39 -8.00 -2.20 7.06
CA LEU A 39 -8.85 -2.99 6.17
C LEU A 39 -9.14 -4.38 6.75
N PRO A 40 -10.36 -4.90 6.59
CA PRO A 40 -10.65 -6.27 6.97
C PRO A 40 -9.86 -7.20 6.05
N ARG A 41 -9.27 -8.26 6.61
CA ARG A 41 -8.54 -9.24 5.81
C ARG A 41 -9.53 -10.26 5.21
N PRO A 42 -9.19 -10.89 4.08
CA PRO A 42 -10.07 -11.88 3.47
C PRO A 42 -10.41 -13.00 4.45
N GLY A 43 -11.72 -13.22 4.67
CA GLY A 43 -12.22 -14.24 5.59
C GLY A 43 -12.41 -13.77 7.04
N GLU A 44 -11.97 -12.56 7.40
CA GLU A 44 -12.33 -11.97 8.68
C GLU A 44 -13.80 -11.53 8.70
N MET A 45 -14.47 -11.76 9.83
CA MET A 45 -15.86 -11.39 10.04
C MET A 45 -16.01 -9.97 10.59
N SER A 46 -14.92 -9.39 11.11
CA SER A 46 -14.89 -8.03 11.64
C SER A 46 -14.85 -7.01 10.50
N ASP A 47 -15.62 -5.94 10.64
CA ASP A 47 -15.55 -4.80 9.72
C ASP A 47 -14.18 -4.11 9.78
N GLY A 48 -13.81 -3.47 8.68
CA GLY A 48 -12.69 -2.53 8.66
C GLY A 48 -12.99 -1.28 9.45
N ARG A 49 -11.94 -0.54 9.82
CA ARG A 49 -12.04 0.74 10.52
C ARG A 49 -11.31 1.83 9.75
N LEU A 50 -11.96 2.99 9.72
CA LEU A 50 -11.35 4.26 9.34
C LEU A 50 -11.41 5.16 10.57
N ILE A 51 -10.25 5.49 11.13
CA ILE A 51 -10.14 6.30 12.34
C ILE A 51 -9.68 7.69 11.91
N LEU A 52 -10.55 8.69 12.03
CA LEU A 52 -10.23 10.09 11.75
C LEU A 52 -9.70 10.78 13.00
N ASN A 53 -8.68 11.62 12.85
CA ASN A 53 -7.98 12.30 13.93
C ASN A 53 -7.63 11.37 15.11
N PRO A 54 -6.86 10.28 14.86
CA PRO A 54 -6.46 9.36 15.91
C PRO A 54 -5.73 10.10 17.04
N SER A 55 -5.96 9.63 18.27
CA SER A 55 -5.20 10.05 19.45
C SER A 55 -3.75 9.59 19.37
N ASP A 56 -2.87 10.20 20.17
CA ASP A 56 -1.45 9.83 20.19
C ASP A 56 -1.25 8.38 20.64
N LEU A 57 -2.13 7.85 21.51
CA LEU A 57 -2.15 6.43 21.89
C LEU A 57 -2.44 5.50 20.70
N GLN A 58 -3.30 5.93 19.77
CA GLN A 58 -3.62 5.15 18.57
C GLN A 58 -2.51 5.21 17.53
N VAL A 59 -1.72 6.29 17.51
CA VAL A 59 -0.55 6.46 16.63
C VAL A 59 0.69 5.74 17.17
N LEU A 60 0.68 5.30 18.44
CA LEU A 60 1.82 4.59 19.03
C LEU A 60 2.13 3.29 18.29
N GLY A 61 3.41 3.11 17.94
CA GLY A 61 3.92 1.95 17.21
C GLY A 61 3.93 2.09 15.69
N PHE A 62 3.32 3.13 15.12
CA PHE A 62 3.43 3.42 13.69
C PHE A 62 4.86 3.85 13.33
N THR A 63 5.40 3.25 12.28
CA THR A 63 6.75 3.52 11.74
C THR A 63 6.61 4.29 10.43
N PRO A 64 7.19 5.51 10.32
CA PRO A 64 7.16 6.29 9.08
C PRO A 64 7.82 5.54 7.91
N LEU A 65 7.20 5.61 6.74
CA LEU A 65 7.77 5.14 5.48
C LEU A 65 8.51 6.29 4.79
N PRO A 66 9.68 6.03 4.19
CA PRO A 66 10.39 7.03 3.42
C PRO A 66 9.63 7.32 2.12
N LEU A 67 9.26 8.58 1.92
CA LEU A 67 8.59 9.04 0.71
C LEU A 67 9.53 8.99 -0.50
N ALA A 68 8.96 8.73 -1.68
CA ALA A 68 9.69 8.76 -2.94
C ALA A 68 10.00 10.19 -3.43
N ASP A 69 9.21 11.17 -2.99
CA ASP A 69 9.44 12.59 -3.18
C ASP A 69 9.10 13.32 -1.87
N THR A 70 10.00 14.20 -1.43
CA THR A 70 9.82 14.99 -0.22
C THR A 70 9.02 16.28 -0.47
N HIS A 71 8.74 16.64 -1.72
CA HIS A 71 8.04 17.89 -2.09
C HIS A 71 6.54 17.67 -2.27
N ARG A 72 5.69 18.41 -1.54
CA ARG A 72 4.19 18.35 -1.56
C ARG A 72 3.53 18.45 -2.95
N THR A 73 3.68 17.43 -3.78
CA THR A 73 3.11 17.30 -5.13
C THR A 73 2.30 16.00 -5.22
N ARG A 74 1.62 15.74 -6.34
CA ARG A 74 0.92 14.46 -6.56
C ARG A 74 1.82 13.21 -6.43
N SER A 75 3.14 13.39 -6.44
CA SER A 75 4.12 12.33 -6.20
C SER A 75 4.23 11.92 -4.72
N ASN A 76 3.68 12.70 -3.78
CA ASN A 76 3.86 12.49 -2.34
C ASN A 76 3.11 11.32 -1.73
N ASP A 77 2.15 10.74 -2.44
CA ASP A 77 1.50 9.51 -1.99
C ASP A 77 2.32 8.25 -2.30
N ALA A 78 3.51 8.41 -2.87
CA ALA A 78 4.41 7.32 -3.15
C ALA A 78 5.50 7.20 -2.08
N VAL A 79 5.73 5.97 -1.64
CA VAL A 79 6.86 5.59 -0.77
C VAL A 79 7.96 4.95 -1.61
N LEU A 80 9.20 4.99 -1.15
CA LEU A 80 10.29 4.20 -1.74
C LEU A 80 10.10 2.74 -1.38
N ALA A 81 9.98 1.87 -2.38
CA ALA A 81 9.94 0.44 -2.16
C ALA A 81 10.63 -0.35 -3.28
N CYS A 82 11.02 -1.58 -2.96
CA CYS A 82 11.53 -2.55 -3.92
C CYS A 82 10.66 -3.80 -3.92
N LEU A 83 10.18 -4.17 -5.11
CA LEU A 83 9.52 -5.44 -5.35
C LEU A 83 10.58 -6.48 -5.76
N GLN A 84 10.68 -7.56 -5.01
CA GLN A 84 11.63 -8.63 -5.28
C GLN A 84 10.94 -9.98 -5.24
N ARG A 85 11.22 -10.80 -6.26
CA ARG A 85 10.85 -12.21 -6.30
C ARG A 85 11.99 -13.04 -5.73
N GLU A 86 11.69 -14.16 -5.08
CA GLU A 86 12.73 -15.10 -4.69
C GLU A 86 13.53 -15.55 -5.92
N GLY A 87 14.85 -15.36 -5.88
CA GLY A 87 15.77 -15.65 -6.99
C GLY A 87 15.77 -14.65 -8.14
N GLY A 88 15.02 -13.53 -8.04
CA GLY A 88 14.99 -12.47 -9.04
C GLY A 88 15.66 -11.17 -8.57
N GLU A 89 16.02 -10.32 -9.54
CA GLU A 89 16.54 -8.99 -9.25
C GLU A 89 15.43 -8.08 -8.68
N PRO A 90 15.75 -7.23 -7.69
CA PRO A 90 14.77 -6.31 -7.13
C PRO A 90 14.48 -5.15 -8.08
N VAL A 91 13.21 -4.79 -8.21
CA VAL A 91 12.78 -3.58 -8.91
C VAL A 91 12.41 -2.52 -7.89
N CYS A 92 13.26 -1.51 -7.73
CA CYS A 92 13.04 -0.40 -6.81
C CYS A 92 12.42 0.80 -7.52
N ALA A 93 11.26 1.25 -7.06
CA ALA A 93 10.54 2.35 -7.68
C ALA A 93 9.58 3.05 -6.68
N PRO A 94 9.17 4.30 -6.97
CA PRO A 94 8.07 4.93 -6.26
C PRO A 94 6.83 4.04 -6.23
N THR A 95 6.30 3.82 -5.03
CA THR A 95 5.25 2.83 -4.76
C THR A 95 4.03 3.47 -4.15
N LEU A 96 2.88 3.35 -4.81
CA LEU A 96 1.58 3.80 -4.29
C LEU A 96 0.93 2.70 -3.45
N ILE A 97 0.49 3.07 -2.25
CA ILE A 97 -0.33 2.21 -1.38
C ILE A 97 -1.81 2.46 -1.71
N ASP A 98 -2.29 1.77 -2.74
CA ASP A 98 -3.57 2.06 -3.41
C ASP A 98 -4.64 1.02 -3.11
N SER A 99 -5.62 1.35 -2.25
CA SER A 99 -6.73 0.45 -1.94
C SER A 99 -7.71 0.24 -3.11
N GLY A 100 -7.62 1.06 -4.16
CA GLY A 100 -8.42 0.92 -5.38
C GLY A 100 -7.85 -0.10 -6.37
N ALA A 101 -6.58 -0.48 -6.23
CA ALA A 101 -5.95 -1.46 -7.10
C ALA A 101 -6.22 -2.90 -6.58
N PRO A 102 -6.76 -3.80 -7.43
CA PRO A 102 -7.15 -5.17 -7.02
C PRO A 102 -5.95 -6.11 -6.81
N GLY A 103 -4.73 -5.63 -7.05
CA GLY A 103 -3.49 -6.39 -6.99
C GLY A 103 -2.27 -5.49 -7.10
N ILE A 104 -1.12 -6.12 -7.35
CA ILE A 104 0.16 -5.46 -7.55
C ILE A 104 0.32 -5.14 -9.04
N GLU A 105 0.60 -3.88 -9.35
CA GLU A 105 0.92 -3.46 -10.72
C GLU A 105 2.32 -2.90 -10.79
N LEU A 106 3.10 -3.40 -11.75
CA LEU A 106 4.38 -2.84 -12.13
C LEU A 106 4.18 -2.03 -13.41
N VAL A 107 4.33 -0.71 -13.31
CA VAL A 107 4.01 0.23 -14.39
C VAL A 107 5.30 0.62 -15.11
N ASN A 108 5.28 0.56 -16.44
CA ASN A 108 6.38 0.91 -17.35
C ASN A 108 7.69 0.14 -17.06
N HIS A 109 7.57 -1.10 -16.62
CA HIS A 109 8.69 -2.03 -16.48
C HIS A 109 8.19 -3.44 -16.78
N ASP A 110 9.03 -4.22 -17.44
CA ASP A 110 8.68 -5.59 -17.81
C ASP A 110 8.71 -6.50 -16.59
N ALA A 111 7.76 -7.41 -16.52
CA ALA A 111 7.86 -8.53 -15.61
C ALA A 111 8.68 -9.62 -16.27
N ASP A 112 9.73 -10.10 -15.61
CA ASP A 112 10.56 -11.20 -16.12
C ASP A 112 9.71 -12.40 -16.59
N GLY A 113 9.52 -12.49 -17.90
CA GLY A 113 9.24 -13.72 -18.66
C GLY A 113 7.95 -14.49 -18.37
N GLY A 114 6.98 -13.95 -17.63
CA GLY A 114 5.62 -14.51 -17.62
C GLY A 114 5.47 -15.92 -17.05
N ARG A 115 5.78 -16.10 -15.75
CA ARG A 115 5.11 -17.06 -14.84
C ARG A 115 5.57 -16.72 -13.43
N SER A 116 4.87 -15.78 -12.80
CA SER A 116 5.16 -15.34 -11.44
C SER A 116 4.20 -15.93 -10.41
N GLU A 117 3.11 -16.57 -10.83
CA GLU A 117 2.13 -17.15 -9.91
C GLU A 117 2.76 -18.24 -9.02
N GLY A 118 2.52 -18.15 -7.72
CA GLY A 118 3.00 -19.10 -6.72
C GLY A 118 4.40 -18.82 -6.17
N ALA A 119 5.19 -17.94 -6.80
CA ALA A 119 6.50 -17.57 -6.27
C ALA A 119 6.36 -16.69 -5.02
N THR A 120 7.18 -16.96 -3.99
CA THR A 120 7.28 -16.05 -2.86
C THR A 120 7.99 -14.76 -3.29
N ALA A 121 7.45 -13.64 -2.86
CA ALA A 121 7.94 -12.30 -3.17
C ALA A 121 7.90 -11.40 -1.93
N ARG A 122 8.61 -10.28 -2.04
CA ARG A 122 8.73 -9.26 -1.01
C ARG A 122 8.52 -7.88 -1.62
N LEU A 123 7.77 -7.04 -0.93
CA LEU A 123 7.74 -5.60 -1.14
C LEU A 123 8.43 -4.95 0.07
N THR A 124 9.64 -4.44 -0.11
CA THR A 124 10.44 -3.84 0.97
C THR A 124 10.39 -2.32 0.88
N PHE A 125 10.17 -1.64 1.99
CA PHE A 125 10.15 -0.19 2.09
C PHE A 125 11.56 0.36 2.38
N GLY A 126 11.89 1.53 1.85
CA GLY A 126 13.18 2.19 2.08
C GLY A 126 14.23 2.01 1.01
N GLY A 127 13.88 1.44 -0.15
CA GLY A 127 14.78 1.35 -1.31
C GLY A 127 15.89 0.31 -1.19
N ALA A 128 15.96 -0.44 -0.09
CA ALA A 128 16.87 -1.58 0.08
C ALA A 128 16.09 -2.89 0.01
N ALA A 129 16.43 -3.76 -0.93
CA ALA A 129 15.85 -5.09 -1.09
C ALA A 129 16.57 -6.14 -0.22
N THR A 130 16.71 -5.86 1.08
CA THR A 130 17.29 -6.83 2.02
C THR A 130 16.20 -7.68 2.65
N PRO A 131 16.49 -8.95 3.01
CA PRO A 131 15.51 -9.82 3.63
C PRO A 131 14.91 -9.29 4.94
N GLU A 132 15.67 -8.48 5.68
CA GLU A 132 15.32 -7.92 6.98
C GLU A 132 14.64 -6.55 6.88
N ALA A 133 14.64 -5.93 5.69
CA ALA A 133 14.01 -4.64 5.47
C ALA A 133 12.51 -4.70 5.76
N MET A 134 12.01 -3.62 6.37
CA MET A 134 10.59 -3.49 6.66
C MET A 134 9.79 -3.63 5.37
N GLY A 135 8.75 -4.46 5.37
CA GLY A 135 8.07 -4.78 4.12
C GLY A 135 6.95 -5.80 4.26
N VAL A 136 6.51 -6.34 3.13
CA VAL A 136 5.48 -7.36 3.06
C VAL A 136 6.03 -8.59 2.36
N ARG A 137 5.90 -9.76 2.98
CA ARG A 137 6.14 -11.06 2.35
C ARG A 137 4.82 -11.71 1.93
N PHE A 138 4.76 -12.21 0.71
CA PHE A 138 3.55 -12.78 0.11
C PHE A 138 3.88 -13.78 -1.00
N ASP A 139 2.87 -14.51 -1.47
CA ASP A 139 2.99 -15.36 -2.66
C ASP A 139 2.29 -14.67 -3.83
N MET A 140 2.99 -14.51 -4.95
CA MET A 140 2.46 -13.83 -6.14
C MET A 140 1.27 -14.59 -6.75
N GLY A 141 0.29 -13.86 -7.28
CA GLY A 141 -0.85 -14.45 -7.98
C GLY A 141 -1.98 -14.98 -7.09
N ARG A 142 -1.88 -14.88 -5.76
CA ARG A 142 -2.90 -15.39 -4.84
C ARG A 142 -4.01 -14.38 -4.61
N LYS A 143 -5.21 -14.68 -5.12
CA LYS A 143 -6.42 -13.84 -4.91
C LYS A 143 -6.72 -13.58 -3.43
N ALA A 144 -6.56 -14.58 -2.57
CA ALA A 144 -6.77 -14.46 -1.12
C ALA A 144 -5.77 -13.50 -0.42
N GLN A 145 -4.68 -13.12 -1.10
CA GLN A 145 -3.68 -12.17 -0.61
C GLN A 145 -3.75 -10.83 -1.34
N ALA A 146 -4.71 -10.64 -2.26
CA ALA A 146 -4.72 -9.53 -3.21
C ALA A 146 -3.36 -9.31 -3.91
N SER A 147 -2.66 -10.40 -4.21
CA SER A 147 -1.31 -10.38 -4.78
C SER A 147 -1.29 -10.73 -6.28
N ARG A 148 -2.44 -10.61 -6.96
CA ARG A 148 -2.47 -10.71 -8.43
C ARG A 148 -1.48 -9.69 -8.98
N PHE A 149 -0.60 -10.13 -9.86
CA PHE A 149 0.48 -9.31 -10.38
C PHE A 149 0.30 -9.04 -11.86
N ASN A 150 0.44 -7.79 -12.29
CA ASN A 150 0.44 -7.41 -13.69
C ASN A 150 1.59 -6.43 -13.98
N ALA A 151 2.27 -6.59 -15.11
CA ALA A 151 3.08 -5.52 -15.72
C ALA A 151 2.22 -4.77 -16.74
N VAL A 152 2.21 -3.44 -16.67
CA VAL A 152 1.38 -2.58 -17.51
C VAL A 152 2.17 -1.40 -18.04
N SER A 153 1.82 -0.93 -19.23
CA SER A 153 2.35 0.34 -19.77
C SER A 153 1.32 1.45 -19.58
N ASP A 154 1.72 2.58 -19.00
CA ASP A 154 0.89 3.78 -18.85
C ASP A 154 1.69 5.03 -19.28
N PRO A 155 1.38 5.64 -20.44
CA PRO A 155 2.13 6.79 -20.95
C PRO A 155 1.97 8.05 -20.09
N ARG A 156 1.01 8.08 -19.15
CA ARG A 156 0.81 9.21 -18.23
C ARG A 156 1.74 9.14 -17.02
N VAL A 157 2.35 7.99 -16.77
CA VAL A 157 3.30 7.78 -15.66
C VAL A 157 4.71 7.95 -16.22
N ARG A 158 5.50 8.85 -15.61
CA ARG A 158 6.92 8.99 -15.94
C ARG A 158 7.73 7.93 -15.19
N GLY A 159 8.57 7.20 -15.91
CA GLY A 159 9.42 6.15 -15.34
C GLY A 159 8.65 4.95 -14.81
N VAL A 160 9.33 4.14 -13.99
CA VAL A 160 8.78 2.93 -13.36
C VAL A 160 7.99 3.30 -12.11
N ARG A 161 6.86 2.62 -11.87
CA ARG A 161 6.12 2.70 -10.60
C ARG A 161 5.61 1.33 -10.15
N ILE A 162 5.41 1.21 -8.85
CA ILE A 162 4.69 0.07 -8.26
C ILE A 162 3.36 0.59 -7.69
N ARG A 163 2.27 -0.14 -7.91
CA ARG A 163 1.04 0.01 -7.13
C ARG A 163 0.90 -1.25 -6.30
N SER A 164 0.95 -1.13 -4.98
CA SER A 164 0.92 -2.31 -4.10
C SER A 164 -0.47 -2.91 -3.94
N GLY A 165 -1.53 -2.18 -4.34
CA GLY A 165 -2.89 -2.61 -4.10
C GLY A 165 -3.21 -2.71 -2.61
N LEU A 166 -4.12 -3.63 -2.30
CA LEU A 166 -4.54 -4.00 -0.95
C LEU A 166 -3.46 -4.73 -0.13
N LEU A 167 -2.36 -5.17 -0.76
CA LEU A 167 -1.33 -6.00 -0.14
C LEU A 167 -0.80 -5.39 1.17
N THR A 168 -0.42 -4.12 1.14
CA THR A 168 0.15 -3.42 2.30
C THR A 168 -0.87 -3.32 3.44
N TYR A 169 -2.13 -3.05 3.15
CA TYR A 169 -3.20 -2.92 4.14
C TYR A 169 -3.55 -4.25 4.84
N PHE A 170 -3.27 -5.39 4.21
CA PHE A 170 -3.45 -6.70 4.85
C PHE A 170 -2.30 -7.06 5.79
N ALA A 171 -1.11 -6.50 5.57
CA ALA A 171 0.06 -6.70 6.43
C ALA A 171 0.18 -5.63 7.53
N TYR A 172 -0.34 -4.43 7.28
CA TYR A 172 -0.16 -3.24 8.12
C TYR A 172 -1.46 -2.46 8.29
N ASP A 173 -1.62 -1.83 9.46
CA ASP A 173 -2.48 -0.65 9.57
C ASP A 173 -1.71 0.53 8.96
N VAL A 174 -2.39 1.40 8.22
CA VAL A 174 -1.75 2.50 7.49
C VAL A 174 -2.24 3.83 8.03
N LEU A 175 -1.31 4.66 8.52
CA LEU A 175 -1.55 6.03 8.95
C LEU A 175 -1.15 6.98 7.82
N TYR A 176 -2.05 7.89 7.51
CA TYR A 176 -1.78 9.08 6.71
C TYR A 176 -1.83 10.30 7.62
N ASP A 177 -0.78 11.11 7.59
CA ASP A 177 -0.64 12.34 8.38
C ASP A 177 -0.41 13.51 7.43
N ALA A 178 -1.45 14.30 7.17
CA ALA A 178 -1.41 15.40 6.22
C ALA A 178 -0.66 16.63 6.76
N ASP A 179 -0.63 16.82 8.07
CA ASP A 179 0.08 17.95 8.69
C ASP A 179 1.58 17.80 8.45
N ASN A 180 2.10 16.60 8.70
CA ASN A 180 3.51 16.27 8.52
C ASN A 180 3.85 15.79 7.11
N GLY A 181 2.85 15.44 6.29
CA GLY A 181 3.05 14.83 4.98
C GLY A 181 3.69 13.45 5.09
N THR A 182 3.24 12.62 6.04
CA THR A 182 3.85 11.33 6.36
C THR A 182 2.88 10.19 6.09
N ILE A 183 3.38 9.10 5.53
CA ILE A 183 2.71 7.80 5.53
C ILE A 183 3.47 6.90 6.50
N ALA A 184 2.77 6.26 7.42
CA ALA A 184 3.37 5.38 8.40
C ALA A 184 2.59 4.06 8.51
N VAL A 185 3.26 3.01 8.95
CA VAL A 185 2.67 1.67 9.05
C VAL A 185 2.87 1.06 10.43
N LYS A 186 1.88 0.31 10.90
CA LYS A 186 1.98 -0.52 12.11
C LYS A 186 1.73 -1.97 11.74
N ALA A 187 2.67 -2.85 12.07
CA ALA A 187 2.57 -4.25 11.68
C ALA A 187 1.32 -4.87 12.27
N ARG A 188 0.62 -5.69 11.49
CA ARG A 188 -0.50 -6.50 12.00
C ARG A 188 0.02 -7.91 12.29
N SER A 189 -0.58 -8.59 13.26
CA SER A 189 -0.26 -10.00 13.52
C SER A 189 -0.50 -10.83 12.24
N PRO A 190 0.36 -11.80 11.92
CA PRO A 190 0.15 -12.65 10.74
C PRO A 190 -1.24 -13.27 10.71
N TYR A 191 -1.85 -13.37 9.53
CA TYR A 191 -3.09 -14.12 9.34
C TYR A 191 -2.87 -15.38 8.52
N GLN A 192 -3.73 -16.37 8.74
CA GLN A 192 -3.59 -17.69 8.14
C GLN A 192 -3.53 -17.62 6.61
N HIS A 193 -2.49 -18.21 6.02
CA HIS A 193 -2.25 -18.23 4.57
C HIS A 193 -2.17 -16.83 3.91
N GLY A 194 -1.94 -15.81 4.72
CA GLY A 194 -1.98 -14.41 4.34
C GLY A 194 -0.65 -13.80 4.00
N VAL A 195 -0.69 -12.52 3.63
CA VAL A 195 0.50 -11.68 3.60
C VAL A 195 1.02 -11.48 5.02
N SER A 196 2.34 -11.31 5.17
CA SER A 196 2.97 -11.07 6.47
C SER A 196 3.82 -9.82 6.43
N ALA A 197 3.72 -9.00 7.48
CA ALA A 197 4.67 -7.94 7.72
C ALA A 197 6.06 -8.52 8.00
N ILE A 198 7.08 -7.87 7.45
CA ILE A 198 8.49 -8.02 7.81
C ILE A 198 8.86 -6.74 8.56
N GLY A 199 9.29 -6.83 9.82
CA GLY A 199 9.59 -5.65 10.63
C GLY A 199 8.36 -4.79 11.01
N GLY A 200 8.62 -3.65 11.63
CA GLY A 200 7.59 -2.78 12.23
C GLY A 200 7.18 -3.22 13.65
N THR A 201 6.56 -2.31 14.40
CA THR A 201 6.06 -2.60 15.76
C THR A 201 4.77 -3.41 15.66
N THR A 202 4.73 -4.62 16.24
CA THR A 202 3.51 -5.41 16.36
C THR A 202 2.65 -4.92 17.53
N PRO A 203 1.32 -5.01 17.46
CA PRO A 203 0.47 -4.70 18.60
C PRO A 203 0.69 -5.78 19.67
N HIS A 204 0.86 -5.36 20.93
CA HIS A 204 0.86 -6.27 22.08
C HIS A 204 -0.55 -6.77 22.39
#